data_AF-A0A926U632-F1
#
_entry.id   AF-A0A926U632-F1
#
_cell.length_a   1.000
_cell.length_b   1.000
_cell.length_c   1.000
_cell.angle_alpha   90.00
_cell.angle_beta   90.00
_cell.angle_gamma   90.00
#
_symmetry.space_group_name_H-M   'P 1'
#
loop_
_entity.id
_entity.type
_entity.pdbx_description
1 polymer ?
#
loop_
_entity_poly.entity_id
_entity_poly.type
_entity_poly.pdbx_seq_one_letter_code
_entity_poly.pdbx_strand_id
1 'polypeptide(L)'
;MPLTVQGQQELEHYLQWRQQAGEKLVDESPLFVSHSRRNAGQRLGYDGIRKLINQIAEQTGIAFHAHRFRHTFATTLVLKGMNPYHAMTLTRHKSVQNFRRYTKAADQAAAEAAFAEIMGEAGAIAVTDMLPIDDKSYDSRP
;
A
#
# COMPACT_ATOMS: atom_id res chain seq x y z
N MET A 1 1.77 15.80 3.90
CA MET A 1 2.06 14.35 3.96
C MET A 1 3.42 14.22 4.57
N PRO A 2 3.56 13.54 5.71
CA PRO A 2 4.89 13.27 6.25
C PRO A 2 5.62 12.30 5.31
N LEU A 3 6.90 12.55 5.10
CA LEU A 3 7.82 11.60 4.49
C LEU A 3 8.56 10.87 5.61
N THR A 4 8.90 9.61 5.40
CA THR A 4 9.81 8.89 6.28
C THR A 4 11.22 9.48 6.16
N VAL A 5 12.08 9.24 7.15
CA VAL A 5 13.50 9.64 7.09
C VAL A 5 14.17 9.08 5.83
N GLN A 6 13.95 7.79 5.54
CA GLN A 6 14.44 7.18 4.31
C GLN A 6 13.89 7.88 3.06
N GLY A 7 12.59 8.21 3.02
CA GLY A 7 12.00 8.91 1.88
C GLY A 7 12.56 10.32 1.68
N GLN A 8 12.96 11.01 2.75
CA GLN A 8 13.66 12.29 2.68
C GLN A 8 15.07 12.10 2.11
N GLN A 9 15.82 11.10 2.56
CA GLN A 9 17.16 10.78 2.08
C GLN A 9 17.16 10.43 0.58
N GLU A 10 16.24 9.59 0.13
CA GLU A 10 16.11 9.24 -1.30
C GLU A 10 15.78 10.46 -2.16
N LEU A 11 14.93 11.36 -1.65
CA LEU A 11 14.60 12.59 -2.35
C LEU A 11 15.81 13.51 -2.45
N GLU A 12 16.57 13.65 -1.35
CA GLU A 12 17.78 14.45 -1.31
C GLU A 12 18.86 13.91 -2.27
N HIS A 13 19.11 12.61 -2.28
CA HIS A 13 20.03 11.98 -3.24
C HIS A 13 19.64 12.27 -4.68
N TYR A 14 18.36 12.17 -5.00
CA TYR A 14 17.86 12.49 -6.34
C TYR A 14 18.05 13.97 -6.71
N LEU A 15 17.82 14.91 -5.78
CA LEU A 15 18.05 16.34 -6.02
C LEU A 15 19.54 16.66 -6.18
N GLN A 16 20.40 16.04 -5.38
CA GLN A 16 21.86 16.17 -5.51
C GLN A 16 22.33 15.66 -6.88
N TRP A 17 21.82 14.50 -7.32
CA TRP A 17 22.12 13.96 -8.65
C TRP A 17 21.73 14.93 -9.77
N ARG A 18 20.57 15.60 -9.67
CA ARG A 18 20.16 16.64 -10.64
C ARG A 18 21.10 17.83 -10.66
N GLN A 19 21.54 18.30 -9.50
CA GLN A 19 22.51 19.40 -9.41
C GLN A 19 23.86 19.02 -10.01
N GLN A 20 24.34 17.79 -9.76
CA GLN A 20 25.56 17.25 -10.35
C GLN A 20 25.47 17.11 -11.88
N ALA A 21 24.26 16.85 -12.40
CA ALA A 21 23.99 16.88 -13.84
C ALA A 21 23.96 18.30 -14.45
N GLY A 22 24.24 19.34 -13.65
CA GLY A 22 24.32 20.74 -14.08
C GLY A 22 23.01 21.52 -13.94
N GLU A 23 21.97 20.94 -13.36
CA GLU A 23 20.70 21.63 -13.16
C GLU A 23 20.78 22.65 -12.00
N LYS A 24 20.37 23.89 -12.26
CA LYS A 24 20.17 24.90 -11.20
C LYS A 24 18.75 24.78 -10.66
N LEU A 25 18.62 24.20 -9.47
CA LEU A 25 17.32 24.04 -8.80
C LEU A 25 16.93 25.33 -8.08
N VAL A 26 15.81 25.91 -8.49
CA VAL A 26 15.07 26.98 -7.79
C VAL A 26 13.74 26.44 -7.25
N ASP A 27 13.09 27.17 -6.35
CA ASP A 27 11.84 26.72 -5.68
C ASP A 27 10.72 26.31 -6.65
N GLU A 28 10.61 26.99 -7.80
CA GLU A 28 9.61 26.68 -8.83
C GLU A 28 10.00 25.51 -9.75
N SER A 29 11.19 24.94 -9.56
CA SER A 29 11.65 23.82 -10.37
C SER A 29 10.74 22.61 -10.13
N PRO A 30 10.30 21.90 -11.17
CA PRO A 30 9.57 20.66 -10.99
C PRO A 30 10.42 19.67 -10.20
N LEU A 31 9.83 19.06 -9.16
CA LEU A 31 10.52 18.07 -8.35
C LEU A 31 10.98 16.89 -9.21
N PHE A 32 10.06 16.32 -9.99
CA PHE A 32 10.36 15.26 -10.94
C PHE A 32 10.36 15.79 -12.37
N VAL A 33 11.43 15.51 -13.10
CA VAL A 33 11.59 15.89 -14.51
C VAL A 33 11.55 14.69 -15.43
N SER A 34 11.18 14.93 -16.68
CA SER A 34 11.32 13.93 -17.74
C SER A 34 12.75 13.94 -18.27
N HIS A 35 13.29 12.75 -18.52
CA HIS A 35 14.56 12.54 -19.22
C HIS A 35 14.38 12.01 -20.65
N SER A 36 13.14 12.06 -21.17
CA SER A 36 12.88 11.66 -22.55
C SER A 36 13.38 12.72 -23.52
N ARG A 37 13.85 12.30 -24.71
CA ARG A 37 14.34 13.22 -25.75
C ARG A 37 13.35 14.33 -26.14
N ARG A 38 12.04 14.09 -26.02
CA ARG A 38 10.99 15.03 -26.47
C ARG A 38 10.75 16.18 -25.48
N ASN A 39 11.01 15.97 -24.20
CA ASN A 39 10.62 16.89 -23.13
C ASN A 39 11.59 16.85 -21.95
N ALA A 40 12.89 16.72 -22.26
CA ALA A 40 13.94 16.69 -21.26
C ALA A 40 13.88 17.93 -20.36
N GLY A 41 14.01 17.74 -19.04
CA GLY A 41 13.97 18.81 -18.04
C GLY A 41 12.56 19.37 -17.73
N GLN A 42 11.54 19.01 -18.51
CA GLN A 42 10.15 19.41 -18.24
C GLN A 42 9.55 18.58 -17.11
N ARG A 43 8.51 19.11 -16.45
CA ARG A 43 7.78 18.39 -15.39
C ARG A 43 7.36 17.00 -15.85
N LEU A 44 7.67 15.99 -15.05
CA LEU A 44 7.27 14.61 -15.31
C LEU A 44 5.74 14.51 -15.27
N GLY A 45 5.14 14.20 -16.42
CA GLY A 45 3.71 14.04 -16.58
C GLY A 45 3.20 12.62 -16.28
N TYR A 46 1.89 12.46 -16.35
CA TYR A 46 1.20 11.19 -16.13
C TYR A 46 1.76 10.05 -17.01
N ASP A 47 1.95 10.31 -18.32
CA ASP A 47 2.50 9.30 -19.23
C ASP A 47 3.92 8.88 -18.89
N GLY A 48 4.74 9.79 -18.35
CA GLY A 48 6.09 9.48 -17.89
C GLY A 48 6.05 8.51 -16.71
N ILE A 49 5.20 8.80 -15.72
CA ILE A 49 4.96 7.91 -14.58
C ILE A 49 4.44 6.55 -15.06
N ARG A 50 3.44 6.52 -15.94
CA ARG A 50 2.89 5.28 -16.48
C ARG A 50 3.96 4.41 -17.15
N LYS A 51 4.84 5.01 -17.95
CA LYS A 51 5.95 4.28 -18.60
C LYS A 51 6.95 3.74 -17.59
N LEU A 52 7.33 4.55 -16.59
CA LEU A 52 8.21 4.11 -15.50
C LEU A 52 7.62 2.90 -14.77
N ILE A 53 6.33 2.93 -14.44
CA ILE A 53 5.65 1.82 -13.78
C ILE A 53 5.68 0.56 -14.64
N ASN A 54 5.39 0.67 -15.93
CA ASN A 54 5.44 -0.47 -16.84
C ASN A 54 6.86 -1.06 -16.93
N GLN A 55 7.89 -0.22 -17.01
CA GLN A 55 9.28 -0.67 -17.03
C GLN A 55 9.65 -1.44 -15.76
N ILE A 56 9.25 -0.94 -14.58
CA ILE A 56 9.50 -1.64 -13.31
C ILE A 56 8.72 -2.96 -13.29
N ALA A 57 7.47 -2.98 -13.77
CA ALA A 57 6.66 -4.18 -13.84
C ALA A 57 7.28 -5.26 -14.76
N GLU A 58 7.81 -4.85 -15.91
CA GLU A 58 8.53 -5.74 -16.85
C GLU A 58 9.82 -6.29 -16.22
N GLN A 59 10.61 -5.44 -15.55
CA GLN A 59 11.87 -5.86 -14.92
C GLN A 59 11.68 -6.78 -13.71
N THR A 60 10.60 -6.59 -12.95
CA THR A 60 10.32 -7.37 -11.75
C THR A 60 9.42 -8.58 -12.01
N GLY A 61 8.76 -8.64 -13.16
CA GLY A 61 7.69 -9.60 -13.45
C GLY A 61 6.40 -9.35 -12.66
N ILE A 62 6.31 -8.26 -11.90
CA ILE A 62 5.15 -7.96 -11.05
C ILE A 62 4.26 -6.96 -11.78
N ALA A 63 3.04 -7.37 -12.14
CA ALA A 63 2.08 -6.47 -12.76
C ALA A 63 1.42 -5.53 -11.72
N PHE A 64 1.65 -4.21 -11.83
CA PHE A 64 0.98 -3.21 -11.00
C PHE A 64 0.81 -1.86 -11.72
N HIS A 65 0.02 -0.98 -11.10
CA HIS A 65 -0.26 0.37 -11.58
C HIS A 65 -0.06 1.38 -10.45
N ALA A 66 0.16 2.66 -10.79
CA ALA A 66 0.44 3.72 -9.81
C ALA A 66 -0.58 3.79 -8.66
N HIS A 67 -1.88 3.58 -8.94
CA HIS A 67 -2.91 3.59 -7.89
C HIS A 67 -2.74 2.48 -6.86
N ARG A 68 -2.15 1.32 -7.22
CA ARG A 68 -1.90 0.22 -6.27
C ARG A 68 -0.98 0.63 -5.12
N PHE A 69 -0.05 1.57 -5.34
CA PHE A 69 0.74 2.12 -4.24
C PHE A 69 -0.11 2.84 -3.21
N ARG A 70 -1.10 3.63 -3.65
CA ARG A 70 -2.03 4.31 -2.73
C ARG A 70 -2.91 3.30 -1.97
N HIS A 71 -3.35 2.23 -2.63
CA HIS A 71 -4.08 1.15 -1.97
C HIS A 71 -3.22 0.45 -0.92
N THR A 72 -2.01 0.04 -1.30
CA THR A 72 -1.06 -0.65 -0.41
C THR A 72 -0.73 0.23 0.78
N PHE A 73 -0.45 1.52 0.56
CA PHE A 73 -0.20 2.47 1.63
C PHE A 73 -1.39 2.57 2.60
N ALA A 74 -2.62 2.73 2.09
CA ALA A 74 -3.82 2.80 2.94
C ALA A 74 -4.03 1.52 3.77
N THR A 75 -3.94 0.34 3.13
CA THR A 75 -4.07 -0.95 3.80
C THR A 75 -2.99 -1.12 4.88
N THR A 76 -1.74 -0.82 4.57
CA THR A 76 -0.62 -0.97 5.52
C THR A 76 -0.80 -0.08 6.75
N LEU A 77 -1.29 1.16 6.60
CA LEU A 77 -1.56 2.03 7.74
C LEU A 77 -2.61 1.41 8.68
N VAL A 78 -3.71 0.91 8.12
CA VAL A 78 -4.80 0.30 8.89
C VAL A 78 -4.33 -0.98 9.58
N LEU A 79 -3.61 -1.86 8.86
CA LEU A 79 -3.07 -3.10 9.43
C LEU A 79 -2.04 -2.86 10.54
N LYS A 80 -1.32 -1.73 10.50
CA LYS A 80 -0.43 -1.29 11.58
C LYS A 80 -1.17 -0.64 12.77
N GLY A 81 -2.51 -0.71 12.79
CA GLY A 81 -3.34 -0.19 13.88
C GLY A 81 -3.57 1.31 13.83
N MET A 82 -3.26 2.00 12.71
CA MET A 82 -3.57 3.42 12.60
C MET A 82 -5.09 3.63 12.58
N ASN A 83 -5.56 4.62 13.34
CA ASN A 83 -6.95 5.05 13.28
C ASN A 83 -7.38 5.33 11.81
N PRO A 84 -8.47 4.73 11.32
CA PRO A 84 -8.93 4.90 9.94
C PRO A 84 -9.11 6.36 9.49
N TYR A 85 -9.55 7.26 10.36
CA TYR A 85 -9.72 8.67 10.02
C TYR A 85 -8.38 9.38 9.78
N HIS A 86 -7.34 9.02 10.54
CA HIS A 86 -5.98 9.50 10.28
C HIS A 86 -5.44 8.94 8.97
N ALA A 87 -5.64 7.64 8.72
CA ALA A 87 -5.24 7.03 7.45
C ALA A 87 -5.98 7.66 6.26
N MET A 88 -7.26 7.99 6.38
CA MET A 88 -8.04 8.74 5.38
C MET A 88 -7.45 10.13 5.12
N THR A 89 -7.08 10.85 6.19
CA THR A 89 -6.46 12.17 6.11
C THR A 89 -5.15 12.10 5.34
N LEU A 90 -4.30 11.12 5.67
CA LEU A 90 -3.03 10.91 4.99
C LEU A 90 -3.24 10.56 3.51
N THR A 91 -4.14 9.63 3.25
CA THR A 91 -4.39 9.14 1.91
C THR A 91 -5.31 10.07 1.10
N ARG A 92 -5.81 11.17 1.65
CA ARG A 92 -6.76 12.13 1.05
C ARG A 92 -8.07 11.48 0.55
N HIS A 93 -8.60 10.50 1.27
CA HIS A 93 -9.94 9.97 0.98
C HIS A 93 -11.00 10.85 1.65
N LYS A 94 -11.96 11.33 0.85
CA LYS A 94 -13.05 12.19 1.34
C LYS A 94 -14.27 11.43 1.86
N SER A 95 -14.44 10.18 1.39
CA SER A 95 -15.60 9.35 1.71
C SER A 95 -15.16 8.15 2.54
N VAL A 96 -15.77 8.00 3.72
CA VAL A 96 -15.61 6.83 4.59
C VAL A 96 -16.07 5.57 3.86
N GLN A 97 -17.16 5.65 3.09
CA GLN A 97 -17.69 4.54 2.29
C GLN A 97 -16.63 4.00 1.32
N ASN A 98 -15.90 4.88 0.63
CA ASN A 98 -14.83 4.47 -0.28
C ASN A 98 -13.61 3.90 0.45
N PHE A 99 -13.40 4.28 1.70
CA PHE A 99 -12.28 3.84 2.53
C PHE A 99 -12.54 2.51 3.25
N ARG A 100 -13.81 2.13 3.45
CA ARG A 100 -14.24 0.92 4.17
C ARG A 100 -13.58 -0.38 3.67
N ARG A 101 -13.20 -0.44 2.38
CA ARG A 101 -12.47 -1.58 1.82
C ARG A 101 -11.12 -1.85 2.50
N TYR A 102 -10.49 -0.84 3.10
CA TYR A 102 -9.20 -0.98 3.78
C TYR A 102 -9.36 -1.35 5.26
N THR A 103 -10.51 -1.05 5.85
CA THR A 103 -10.80 -1.32 7.27
C THR A 103 -11.51 -2.65 7.48
N LYS A 104 -12.17 -3.20 6.46
CA LYS A 104 -13.00 -4.42 6.57
C LYS A 104 -12.38 -5.54 7.39
N ALA A 105 -11.11 -5.89 7.15
CA ALA A 105 -10.44 -6.97 7.89
C ALA A 105 -10.19 -6.60 9.36
N ALA A 106 -9.75 -5.37 9.62
CA ALA A 106 -9.53 -4.88 10.99
C ALA A 106 -10.85 -4.72 11.75
N ASP A 107 -11.89 -4.21 11.08
CA ASP A 107 -13.24 -4.05 11.65
C ASP A 107 -13.85 -5.41 12.01
N GLN A 108 -13.67 -6.42 11.15
CA GLN A 108 -14.16 -7.78 11.39
C GLN A 108 -13.47 -8.40 12.62
N ALA A 109 -12.14 -8.35 12.69
CA ALA A 109 -11.38 -8.87 13.82
C ALA A 109 -11.74 -8.14 15.13
N ALA A 110 -11.93 -6.82 15.09
CA ALA A 110 -12.35 -6.05 16.26
C ALA A 110 -13.77 -6.42 16.71
N ALA A 111 -14.69 -6.67 15.78
CA ALA A 111 -16.05 -7.10 16.09
C ALA A 111 -16.08 -8.50 16.73
N GLU A 112 -15.30 -9.45 16.20
CA GLU A 112 -15.17 -10.80 16.75
C GLU A 112 -14.59 -10.78 18.17
N ALA A 113 -13.52 -10.00 18.39
CA ALA A 113 -12.93 -9.85 19.72
C ALA A 113 -13.90 -9.24 20.74
N ALA A 114 -14.63 -8.18 20.37
CA ALA A 114 -15.62 -7.56 21.23
C ALA A 114 -16.80 -8.49 21.56
N PHE A 115 -17.22 -9.31 20.58
CA PHE A 115 -18.24 -10.32 20.81
C PHE A 115 -17.78 -11.38 21.82
N ALA A 116 -16.57 -11.92 21.66
CA ALA A 116 -16.01 -12.93 22.56
C ALA A 116 -15.88 -12.42 24.00
N GLU A 117 -15.51 -11.14 24.19
CA GLU A 117 -15.44 -10.49 25.49
C GLU A 117 -16.81 -10.42 26.19
N ILE A 118 -17.85 -10.02 25.46
CA ILE A 118 -19.23 -9.90 25.98
C ILE A 118 -19.81 -11.27 26.35
N MET A 119 -19.54 -12.29 25.52
CA MET A 119 -20.07 -13.64 25.74
C MET A 119 -19.31 -14.43 26.81
N GLY A 120 -18.23 -13.87 27.37
CA GLY A 120 -17.41 -14.54 28.38
C GLY A 120 -16.56 -15.69 27.82
N GLU A 121 -16.33 -15.71 26.51
CA GLU A 121 -15.59 -16.77 25.80
C GLU A 121 -14.09 -16.48 25.67
N ALA A 122 -13.57 -15.50 26.41
CA ALA A 122 -12.20 -15.01 26.32
C ALA A 122 -11.09 -16.04 26.64
N GLY A 123 -11.45 -17.31 26.93
CA GLY A 123 -10.52 -18.41 27.19
C GLY A 123 -10.74 -19.70 26.38
N ALA A 124 -11.71 -19.77 25.46
CA ALA A 124 -12.10 -21.05 24.84
C ALA A 124 -11.55 -21.30 23.43
N ILE A 125 -10.99 -20.28 22.75
CA ILE A 125 -10.52 -20.43 21.35
C ILE A 125 -9.04 -20.84 21.29
N ALA A 126 -8.64 -21.79 22.13
CA ALA A 126 -7.34 -22.47 22.03
C ALA A 126 -7.48 -23.95 21.66
N VAL A 127 -8.68 -24.43 21.34
CA VAL A 127 -8.93 -25.85 21.03
C VAL A 127 -9.67 -26.01 19.70
N THR A 128 -8.99 -25.69 18.59
CA THR A 128 -9.37 -26.28 17.28
C THR A 128 -8.15 -26.69 16.45
N ASP A 129 -6.95 -26.68 17.03
CA ASP A 129 -5.79 -27.42 16.51
C ASP A 129 -5.77 -28.83 17.15
N MET A 130 -6.71 -29.70 16.74
CA MET A 130 -6.55 -31.16 16.69
C MET A 130 -7.91 -31.79 16.30
N LEU A 131 -8.09 -32.14 15.04
CA LEU A 131 -8.82 -33.36 14.72
C LEU A 131 -7.93 -34.19 13.79
N PRO A 132 -7.74 -35.50 14.08
CA PRO A 132 -6.89 -36.35 13.28
C PRO A 132 -7.50 -36.56 11.89
N ILE A 133 -6.64 -36.51 10.87
CA ILE A 133 -6.96 -37.06 9.56
C ILE A 133 -7.06 -38.57 9.76
N ASP A 134 -8.27 -39.09 9.93
CA ASP A 134 -8.53 -40.52 9.76
C ASP A 134 -8.97 -40.78 8.32
N ASP A 135 -8.05 -41.40 7.60
CA ASP A 135 -8.22 -42.20 6.41
C ASP A 135 -9.25 -43.32 6.64
N LYS A 136 -10.34 -43.34 5.86
CA LYS A 136 -10.99 -44.56 5.34
C LYS A 136 -12.10 -44.28 4.33
N SER A 137 -11.80 -44.60 3.09
CA SER A 137 -12.63 -45.29 2.07
C SER A 137 -14.15 -45.43 2.28
N TYR A 138 -14.93 -44.87 1.34
CA TYR A 138 -16.17 -45.45 0.77
C TYR A 138 -16.43 -44.76 -0.59
N ASP A 139 -15.86 -45.25 -1.69
CA ASP A 139 -16.40 -46.25 -2.62
C ASP A 139 -17.77 -45.94 -3.27
N SER A 140 -17.71 -45.79 -4.61
CA SER A 140 -18.71 -46.10 -5.64
C SER A 140 -20.04 -45.34 -5.80
N ARG A 141 -20.06 -44.51 -6.86
CA ARG A 141 -20.96 -44.59 -8.05
C ARG A 141 -22.45 -44.18 -7.91
N PRO A 142 -23.19 -43.93 -9.02
CA PRO A 142 -22.98 -44.26 -10.44
C PRO A 142 -22.35 -43.20 -11.33
#